data_AF-A0A2S8X3K9-F1
#
_entry.id   AF-A0A2S8X3K9-F1
#
_cell.length_a   1.000
_cell.length_b   1.000
_cell.length_c   1.000
_cell.angle_alpha   90.00
_cell.angle_beta   90.00
_cell.angle_gamma   90.00
#
_symmetry.space_group_name_H-M   'P 1'
#
loop_
_entity.id
_entity.type
_entity.pdbx_description
1 polymer ?
#
loop_
_entity_poly.entity_id
_entity_poly.type
_entity_poly.pdbx_seq_one_letter_code
_entity_poly.pdbx_strand_id
1 'polypeptide(L)'
;MKKEIGVLMLSCIVFLSGCGGSGNPASVMQGSGESPSKQVTTQQNNEYCSLERTSLDSETEKYFYGTWNVEKLLGFANSYNDASEYPTGQKFIGDEIIIKKDLFSSKGIKNYSRYQTELRNPLYEFTATCNNSDSFYRLYKLDIPNLNKNDVVKAIGVSNPSTKISIPVSLSFFVVNNEKLILLSEATIFELKKISDKIN
;
A
#
# COMPACT_ATOMS: atom_id res chain seq x y z
N MET A 1 27.34 5.86 41.34
CA MET A 1 26.74 4.74 42.09
C MET A 1 25.69 4.08 41.21
N LYS A 2 25.99 2.90 40.67
CA LYS A 2 25.08 2.10 39.83
C LYS A 2 24.20 1.25 40.74
N LYS A 3 22.90 1.19 40.49
CA LYS A 3 21.99 0.20 41.09
C LYS A 3 21.29 -0.52 39.96
N GLU A 4 21.74 -1.75 39.71
CA GLU A 4 21.02 -2.72 38.90
C GLU A 4 19.91 -3.33 39.76
N ILE A 5 18.70 -3.44 39.20
CA ILE A 5 17.60 -4.21 39.79
C ILE A 5 17.24 -5.29 38.78
N GLY A 6 17.34 -6.53 39.26
CA GLY A 6 17.33 -7.74 38.48
C GLY A 6 15.94 -8.25 38.08
N VAL A 7 16.02 -9.01 36.98
CA VAL A 7 15.19 -10.10 36.45
C VAL A 7 14.08 -10.65 37.35
N LEU A 8 12.87 -10.79 36.78
CA LEU A 8 11.96 -11.89 37.11
C LEU A 8 11.31 -12.43 35.83
N MET A 9 11.84 -13.56 35.34
CA MET A 9 11.25 -14.40 34.30
C MET A 9 10.16 -15.26 34.94
N LEU A 10 8.92 -15.22 34.42
CA LEU A 10 7.88 -16.17 34.78
C LEU A 10 7.38 -16.89 33.52
N SER A 11 7.93 -18.08 33.29
CA SER A 11 7.49 -19.06 32.30
C SER A 11 6.48 -20.02 32.94
N CYS A 12 5.27 -20.12 32.40
CA CYS A 12 4.35 -21.21 32.72
C CYS A 12 4.14 -22.07 31.47
N ILE A 13 4.89 -23.17 31.42
CA ILE A 13 4.62 -24.33 30.56
C ILE A 13 3.73 -25.27 31.37
N VAL A 14 2.61 -25.71 30.80
CA VAL A 14 1.85 -26.86 31.31
C VAL A 14 1.59 -27.80 30.14
N PHE A 15 2.17 -29.01 30.21
CA PHE A 15 1.92 -30.11 29.28
C PHE A 15 1.06 -31.19 29.94
N LEU A 16 0.10 -31.71 29.13
CA LEU A 16 -0.42 -33.08 29.01
C LEU A 16 -1.07 -33.72 30.26
N SER A 17 -2.25 -34.35 30.18
CA SER A 17 -2.54 -35.54 29.35
C SER A 17 -3.95 -36.09 29.61
N GLY A 18 -4.46 -36.87 28.63
CA GLY A 18 -5.31 -38.05 28.86
C GLY A 18 -6.61 -38.09 28.04
N CYS A 19 -7.10 -39.23 27.51
CA CYS A 19 -6.55 -40.54 27.15
C CYS A 19 -7.67 -41.35 26.46
N GLY A 20 -7.32 -42.30 25.57
CA GLY A 20 -8.12 -43.48 25.20
C GLY A 20 -8.88 -43.39 23.86
N GLY A 21 -8.82 -44.35 22.93
CA GLY A 21 -8.10 -45.62 22.88
C GLY A 21 -8.68 -46.53 21.77
N SER A 22 -7.78 -47.04 20.92
CA SER A 22 -7.76 -48.35 20.23
C SER A 22 -8.82 -48.76 19.18
N GLY A 23 -8.32 -49.11 17.99
CA GLY A 23 -8.92 -50.08 17.06
C GLY A 23 -8.52 -49.92 15.58
N ASN A 24 -7.53 -50.67 15.11
CA ASN A 24 -7.17 -50.91 13.69
C ASN A 24 -7.33 -52.42 13.40
N PRO A 25 -7.17 -52.97 12.17
CA PRO A 25 -7.22 -52.41 10.80
C PRO A 25 -7.99 -53.32 9.79
N ALA A 26 -8.18 -52.91 8.52
CA ALA A 26 -8.13 -53.79 7.33
C ALA A 26 -8.15 -52.99 6.00
N SER A 27 -7.52 -53.58 4.99
CA SER A 27 -7.04 -53.03 3.71
C SER A 27 -8.10 -52.93 2.58
N VAL A 28 -7.75 -52.23 1.48
CA VAL A 28 -7.63 -52.76 0.09
C VAL A 28 -7.80 -51.65 -0.99
N MET A 29 -6.82 -51.64 -1.92
CA MET A 29 -6.74 -51.19 -3.34
C MET A 29 -6.87 -49.72 -3.79
N GLN A 30 -5.72 -49.24 -4.30
CA GLN A 30 -5.45 -48.71 -5.66
C GLN A 30 -6.65 -48.33 -6.56
N GLY A 31 -6.71 -47.05 -6.92
CA GLY A 31 -7.44 -46.52 -8.07
C GLY A 31 -6.71 -45.31 -8.64
N SER A 32 -6.03 -45.51 -9.76
CA SER A 32 -5.48 -44.45 -10.61
C SER A 32 -6.61 -43.59 -11.17
N GLY A 33 -6.51 -42.27 -11.06
CA GLY A 33 -7.45 -41.32 -11.65
C GLY A 33 -6.78 -39.98 -11.86
N GLU A 34 -6.40 -39.71 -13.10
CA GLU A 34 -5.95 -38.39 -13.56
C GLU A 34 -6.96 -37.32 -13.14
N SER A 35 -6.47 -36.30 -12.43
CA SER A 35 -7.28 -35.14 -12.06
C SER A 35 -7.29 -34.16 -13.25
N PRO A 36 -8.44 -33.84 -13.87
CA PRO A 36 -8.47 -32.85 -14.93
C PRO A 36 -8.26 -31.48 -14.30
N SER A 37 -7.14 -30.85 -14.64
CA SER A 37 -6.87 -29.44 -14.39
C SER A 37 -7.90 -28.59 -15.15
N LYS A 38 -9.07 -28.38 -14.54
CA LYS A 38 -9.94 -27.27 -14.91
C LYS A 38 -9.18 -25.99 -14.58
N GLN A 39 -8.57 -25.40 -15.60
CA GLN A 39 -8.19 -23.99 -15.58
C GLN A 39 -9.47 -23.20 -15.32
N VAL A 40 -9.63 -22.75 -14.08
CA VAL A 40 -10.66 -21.79 -13.70
C VAL A 40 -10.26 -20.47 -14.34
N THR A 41 -10.92 -20.10 -15.42
CA THR A 41 -10.88 -18.74 -15.93
C THR A 41 -11.51 -17.85 -14.86
N THR A 42 -10.69 -17.16 -14.08
CA THR A 42 -11.16 -16.17 -13.11
C THR A 42 -11.79 -15.01 -13.88
N GLN A 43 -13.12 -14.97 -13.90
CA GLN A 43 -13.81 -13.71 -14.12
C GLN A 43 -13.22 -12.71 -13.13
N GLN A 44 -12.69 -11.59 -13.60
CA GLN A 44 -12.29 -10.48 -12.72
C GLN A 44 -13.53 -10.06 -11.95
N ASN A 45 -13.61 -10.49 -10.68
CA ASN A 45 -14.70 -10.11 -9.82
C ASN A 45 -14.48 -8.63 -9.46
N ASN A 46 -15.19 -7.73 -10.15
CA ASN A 46 -15.12 -6.29 -9.90
C ASN A 46 -15.51 -5.90 -8.47
N GLU A 47 -15.99 -6.84 -7.65
CA GLU A 47 -16.26 -6.63 -6.23
C GLU A 47 -15.00 -6.29 -5.41
N TYR A 48 -13.83 -6.79 -5.81
CA TYR A 48 -12.57 -6.60 -5.09
C TYR A 48 -11.48 -6.02 -6.00
N CYS A 49 -10.53 -5.30 -5.41
CA CYS A 49 -9.33 -4.87 -6.13
C CYS A 49 -8.46 -6.08 -6.49
N SER A 50 -7.79 -6.03 -7.64
CA SER A 50 -6.64 -6.90 -7.90
C SER A 50 -5.47 -6.46 -7.01
N LEU A 51 -4.82 -7.41 -6.34
CA LEU A 51 -3.64 -7.19 -5.49
C LEU A 51 -2.33 -7.65 -6.17
N GLU A 52 -2.39 -7.94 -7.47
CA GLU A 52 -1.22 -8.36 -8.23
C GLU A 52 -0.22 -7.21 -8.33
N ARG A 53 1.05 -7.49 -7.97
CA ARG A 53 2.13 -6.53 -8.10
C ARG A 53 2.73 -6.61 -9.49
N THR A 54 2.61 -5.53 -10.25
CA THR A 54 3.10 -5.44 -11.62
C THR A 54 3.77 -4.10 -11.87
N SER A 55 4.65 -4.04 -12.87
CA SER A 55 5.23 -2.78 -13.31
C SER A 55 4.14 -1.83 -13.83
N LEU A 56 4.40 -0.52 -13.72
CA LEU A 56 3.49 0.49 -14.26
C LEU A 56 3.32 0.29 -15.78
N ASP A 57 2.08 0.41 -16.26
CA ASP A 57 1.81 0.48 -17.69
C ASP A 57 2.28 1.83 -18.26
N SER A 58 2.55 1.88 -19.57
CA SER A 58 3.13 3.06 -20.22
C SER A 58 2.28 4.33 -20.11
N GLU A 59 0.95 4.17 -20.03
CA GLU A 59 0.04 5.31 -19.89
C GLU A 59 0.18 5.92 -18.49
N THR A 60 0.18 5.05 -17.48
CA THR A 60 0.34 5.46 -16.08
C THR A 60 1.74 5.98 -15.81
N GLU A 61 2.79 5.43 -16.42
CA GLU A 61 4.15 5.99 -16.32
C GLU A 61 4.21 7.43 -16.81
N LYS A 62 3.67 7.68 -18.02
CA LYS A 62 3.63 9.03 -18.61
C LYS A 62 2.83 10.00 -17.73
N TYR A 63 1.73 9.53 -17.15
CA TYR A 63 0.94 10.34 -16.24
C TYR A 63 1.66 10.59 -14.90
N PHE A 64 2.21 9.56 -14.27
CA PHE A 64 2.72 9.59 -12.90
C PHE A 64 4.08 10.28 -12.78
N TYR A 65 4.95 10.12 -13.78
CA TYR A 65 6.24 10.79 -13.77
C TYR A 65 6.10 12.31 -13.98
N GLY A 66 6.81 13.09 -13.17
CA GLY A 66 6.83 14.54 -13.19
C GLY A 66 7.28 15.12 -11.86
N THR A 67 7.29 16.46 -11.83
CA THR A 67 7.35 17.21 -10.59
C THR A 67 5.93 17.63 -10.21
N TRP A 68 5.56 17.36 -8.96
CA TRP A 68 4.23 17.55 -8.43
C TRP A 68 4.26 18.54 -7.27
N ASN A 69 3.25 19.39 -7.21
CA ASN A 69 2.98 20.24 -6.07
C ASN A 69 1.74 19.71 -5.33
N VAL A 70 1.76 19.73 -4.00
CA VAL A 70 0.56 19.46 -3.19
C VAL A 70 -0.40 20.64 -3.31
N GLU A 71 -1.45 20.48 -4.12
CA GLU A 71 -2.35 21.58 -4.50
C GLU A 71 -3.46 21.79 -3.46
N LYS A 72 -4.10 20.71 -3.02
CA LYS A 72 -5.35 20.80 -2.27
C LYS A 72 -5.44 19.74 -1.18
N LEU A 73 -5.90 20.15 0.00
CA LEU A 73 -6.38 19.26 1.05
C LEU A 73 -7.78 18.78 0.68
N LEU A 74 -7.94 17.47 0.51
CA LEU A 74 -9.23 16.87 0.19
C LEU A 74 -10.01 16.46 1.45
N GLY A 75 -9.32 15.98 2.48
CA GLY A 75 -9.96 15.58 3.73
C GLY A 75 -9.08 14.65 4.56
N PHE A 76 -9.74 13.88 5.43
CA PHE A 76 -9.09 13.00 6.39
C PHE A 76 -9.69 11.58 6.31
N ALA A 77 -8.84 10.57 6.43
CA ALA A 77 -9.18 9.17 6.57
C ALA A 77 -9.62 8.88 8.00
N ASN A 78 -10.69 8.10 8.15
CA ASN A 78 -11.24 7.76 9.46
C ASN A 78 -10.33 6.84 10.29
N SER A 79 -9.42 6.10 9.65
CA SER A 79 -8.67 5.00 10.26
C SER A 79 -7.44 5.40 11.09
N TYR A 80 -7.08 6.68 11.15
CA TYR A 80 -5.78 7.12 11.70
C TYR A 80 -5.84 8.18 12.80
N ASN A 81 -7.02 8.55 13.30
CA ASN A 81 -7.14 9.71 14.20
C ASN A 81 -6.42 9.51 15.55
N ASP A 82 -6.37 8.29 16.08
CA ASP A 82 -5.85 8.03 17.43
C ASP A 82 -4.32 7.81 17.48
N ALA A 83 -3.67 7.63 16.33
CA ALA A 83 -2.25 7.28 16.22
C ALA A 83 -1.45 8.15 15.23
N SER A 84 -2.06 9.20 14.68
CA SER A 84 -1.34 10.13 13.79
C SER A 84 -0.31 10.93 14.58
N GLU A 85 0.88 11.09 14.03
CA GLU A 85 1.88 12.01 14.58
C GLU A 85 1.46 13.48 14.41
N TYR A 86 0.51 13.74 13.51
CA TYR A 86 -0.01 15.07 13.19
C TYR A 86 -1.54 15.07 13.21
N PRO A 87 -2.17 14.96 14.40
CA PRO A 87 -3.62 14.80 14.55
C PRO A 87 -4.43 16.01 14.05
N THR A 88 -3.79 17.17 13.84
CA THR A 88 -4.41 18.35 13.23
C THR A 88 -4.21 18.43 11.70
N GLY A 89 -3.69 17.36 11.09
CA GLY A 89 -3.32 17.29 9.68
C GLY A 89 -1.94 17.87 9.38
N GLN A 90 -1.36 17.39 8.27
CA GLN A 90 -0.12 17.92 7.72
C GLN A 90 -0.39 19.18 6.86
N LYS A 91 0.52 20.15 6.89
CA LYS A 91 0.46 21.38 6.10
C LYS A 91 1.40 21.31 4.91
N PHE A 92 1.11 20.38 3.99
CA PHE A 92 1.95 20.17 2.81
C PHE A 92 1.64 21.09 1.65
N ILE A 93 0.56 21.88 1.70
CA ILE A 93 0.12 22.68 0.55
C ILE A 93 1.27 23.58 0.05
N GLY A 94 1.60 23.47 -1.24
CA GLY A 94 2.72 24.16 -1.86
C GLY A 94 4.03 23.37 -1.90
N ASP A 95 4.17 22.29 -1.13
CA ASP A 95 5.37 21.46 -1.09
C ASP A 95 5.49 20.60 -2.37
N GLU A 96 6.74 20.26 -2.70
CA GLU A 96 7.08 19.57 -3.94
C GLU A 96 7.42 18.09 -3.71
N ILE A 97 6.97 17.24 -4.64
CA ILE A 97 7.37 15.84 -4.75
C ILE A 97 7.86 15.60 -6.19
N ILE A 98 9.07 15.04 -6.31
CA ILE A 98 9.68 14.68 -7.59
C ILE A 98 9.52 13.18 -7.79
N ILE A 99 8.88 12.78 -8.88
CA ILE A 99 8.65 11.39 -9.25
C ILE A 99 9.15 11.20 -10.68
N LYS A 100 10.34 10.64 -10.83
CA LYS A 100 10.97 10.35 -12.12
C LYS A 100 11.40 8.89 -12.16
N LYS A 101 11.62 8.38 -13.37
CA LYS A 101 12.07 7.00 -13.60
C LYS A 101 13.33 6.65 -12.80
N ASP A 102 14.27 7.57 -12.68
CA ASP A 102 15.57 7.40 -12.04
C ASP A 102 15.67 8.09 -10.66
N LEU A 103 14.63 8.80 -10.22
CA LEU A 103 14.64 9.57 -8.98
C LEU A 103 13.24 9.68 -8.37
N PHE A 104 13.11 9.30 -7.10
CA PHE A 104 12.01 9.73 -6.25
C PHE A 104 12.56 10.69 -5.19
N SER A 105 11.88 11.80 -4.94
CA SER A 105 12.22 12.70 -3.83
C SER A 105 10.97 13.35 -3.23
N SER A 106 10.79 13.18 -1.92
CA SER A 106 9.82 13.90 -1.09
C SER A 106 10.50 14.93 -0.17
N LYS A 107 11.77 15.27 -0.42
CA LYS A 107 12.51 16.29 0.35
C LYS A 107 11.90 17.69 0.26
N GLY A 108 11.03 17.95 -0.72
CA GLY A 108 10.27 19.20 -0.81
C GLY A 108 9.28 19.40 0.34
N ILE A 109 8.95 18.36 1.11
CA ILE A 109 8.13 18.42 2.32
C ILE A 109 8.97 18.91 3.52
N LYS A 110 9.38 20.18 3.48
CA LYS A 110 10.51 20.72 4.28
C LYS A 110 10.33 20.65 5.79
N ASN A 111 9.10 20.78 6.29
CA ASN A 111 8.82 20.87 7.73
C ASN A 111 8.55 19.51 8.38
N TYR A 112 8.64 18.41 7.63
CA TYR A 112 8.25 17.08 8.10
C TYR A 112 9.32 16.04 7.75
N SER A 113 10.40 16.02 8.54
CA SER A 113 11.59 15.17 8.29
C SER A 113 11.26 13.69 8.12
N ARG A 114 10.24 13.17 8.82
CA ARG A 114 9.80 11.77 8.71
C ARG A 114 9.31 11.38 7.31
N TYR A 115 8.82 12.35 6.53
CA TYR A 115 8.31 12.11 5.19
C TYR A 115 9.34 12.42 4.12
N GLN A 116 10.49 12.98 4.47
CA GLN A 116 11.56 13.29 3.53
C GLN A 116 12.34 12.03 3.19
N THR A 117 12.32 11.65 1.92
CA THR A 117 13.06 10.50 1.39
C THR A 117 13.55 10.84 -0.01
N GLU A 118 14.71 10.30 -0.37
CA GLU A 118 15.22 10.34 -1.74
C GLU A 118 15.70 8.95 -2.12
N LEU A 119 15.24 8.45 -3.26
CA LEU A 119 15.64 7.15 -3.81
C LEU A 119 16.17 7.35 -5.23
N ARG A 120 17.31 6.74 -5.53
CA ARG A 120 17.88 6.66 -6.88
C ARG A 120 17.45 5.36 -7.53
N ASN A 121 17.07 5.42 -8.80
CA ASN A 121 16.50 4.31 -9.58
C ASN A 121 15.36 3.59 -8.83
N PRO A 122 14.35 4.30 -8.32
CA PRO A 122 13.24 3.68 -7.58
C PRO A 122 12.51 2.64 -8.44
N LEU A 123 12.00 1.61 -7.77
CA LEU A 123 11.06 0.66 -8.36
C LEU A 123 9.63 1.16 -8.09
N TYR A 124 8.90 1.43 -9.17
CA TYR A 124 7.48 1.75 -9.15
C TYR A 124 6.65 0.56 -9.62
N GLU A 125 5.65 0.20 -8.83
CA GLU A 125 4.79 -0.94 -9.12
C GLU A 125 3.35 -0.61 -8.74
N PHE A 126 2.39 -1.16 -9.47
CA PHE A 126 1.05 -1.29 -8.95
C PHE A 126 1.08 -2.23 -7.75
N THR A 127 0.46 -1.82 -6.65
CA THR A 127 0.25 -2.70 -5.48
C THR A 127 -1.20 -3.14 -5.39
N ALA A 128 -2.10 -2.39 -5.99
CA ALA A 128 -3.49 -2.78 -6.19
C ALA A 128 -4.11 -2.01 -7.36
N THR A 129 -5.10 -2.62 -8.01
CA THR A 129 -5.98 -1.96 -8.99
C THR A 129 -7.43 -2.22 -8.61
N CYS A 130 -8.18 -1.14 -8.39
CA CYS A 130 -9.59 -1.17 -8.00
C CYS A 130 -10.42 -0.59 -9.15
N ASN A 131 -11.34 -1.37 -9.73
CA ASN A 131 -12.09 -0.95 -10.93
C ASN A 131 -13.36 -0.15 -10.61
N ASN A 132 -13.58 0.21 -9.34
CA ASN A 132 -14.69 1.03 -8.88
C ASN A 132 -14.43 1.54 -7.45
N SER A 133 -15.14 2.59 -7.07
CA SER A 133 -15.04 3.23 -5.74
C SER A 133 -15.33 2.27 -4.59
N ASP A 134 -16.28 1.34 -4.74
CA ASP A 134 -16.71 0.43 -3.66
C ASP A 134 -15.61 -0.57 -3.31
N SER A 135 -14.96 -1.15 -4.33
CA SER A 135 -13.82 -2.05 -4.17
C SER A 135 -12.63 -1.33 -3.54
N PHE A 136 -12.38 -0.08 -3.94
CA PHE A 136 -11.34 0.77 -3.37
C PHE A 136 -11.59 1.04 -1.88
N TYR A 137 -12.78 1.54 -1.53
CA TYR A 137 -13.16 1.79 -0.15
C TYR A 137 -13.10 0.51 0.69
N ARG A 138 -13.52 -0.63 0.14
CA ARG A 138 -13.48 -1.90 0.86
C ARG A 138 -12.06 -2.29 1.27
N LEU A 139 -11.08 -2.11 0.39
CA LEU A 139 -9.68 -2.44 0.63
C LEU A 139 -8.99 -1.41 1.53
N TYR A 140 -9.07 -0.13 1.17
CA TYR A 140 -8.28 0.93 1.83
C TYR A 140 -8.99 1.61 3.00
N LYS A 141 -10.32 1.40 3.16
CA LYS A 141 -11.17 2.12 4.12
C LYS A 141 -11.01 3.64 4.01
N LEU A 142 -10.83 4.12 2.78
CA LEU A 142 -10.53 5.51 2.45
C LEU A 142 -11.62 6.08 1.54
N ASP A 143 -12.20 7.21 1.93
CA ASP A 143 -13.10 7.99 1.08
C ASP A 143 -12.33 9.15 0.43
N ILE A 144 -12.05 9.02 -0.87
CA ILE A 144 -11.50 10.11 -1.67
C ILE A 144 -12.68 10.96 -2.17
N PRO A 145 -12.74 12.27 -1.82
CA PRO A 145 -13.84 13.12 -2.25
C PRO A 145 -14.00 13.18 -3.78
N ASN A 146 -15.25 13.10 -4.25
CA ASN A 146 -15.62 13.14 -5.67
C ASN A 146 -15.09 11.97 -6.53
N LEU A 147 -14.81 10.81 -5.93
CA LEU A 147 -14.57 9.58 -6.67
C LEU A 147 -15.90 9.03 -7.22
N ASN A 148 -16.00 8.83 -8.53
CA ASN A 148 -17.19 8.27 -9.16
C ASN A 148 -17.21 6.75 -8.99
N LYS A 149 -18.41 6.17 -9.07
CA LYS A 149 -18.61 4.72 -8.93
C LYS A 149 -17.70 3.90 -9.84
N ASN A 150 -17.49 4.33 -11.08
CA ASN A 150 -16.73 3.56 -12.08
C ASN A 150 -15.29 4.03 -12.24
N ASP A 151 -14.81 4.93 -11.37
CA ASP A 151 -13.41 5.37 -11.43
C ASP A 151 -12.49 4.20 -11.10
N VAL A 152 -11.44 4.04 -11.92
CA VAL A 152 -10.37 3.08 -11.72
C VAL A 152 -9.28 3.73 -10.87
N VAL A 153 -8.97 3.13 -9.73
CA VAL A 153 -7.93 3.60 -8.82
C VAL A 153 -6.79 2.59 -8.80
N LYS A 154 -5.59 3.06 -9.16
CA LYS A 154 -4.36 2.28 -9.12
C LYS A 154 -3.49 2.78 -7.97
N ALA A 155 -3.21 1.91 -7.00
CA ALA A 155 -2.28 2.22 -5.92
C ALA A 155 -0.85 1.95 -6.38
N ILE A 156 0.04 2.91 -6.17
CA ILE A 156 1.45 2.83 -6.60
C ILE A 156 2.35 2.71 -5.37
N GLY A 157 3.11 1.62 -5.33
CA GLY A 157 4.21 1.43 -4.41
C GLY A 157 5.50 2.04 -4.95
N VAL A 158 6.27 2.68 -4.08
CA VAL A 158 7.60 3.21 -4.39
C VAL A 158 8.60 2.55 -3.45
N SER A 159 9.64 1.92 -4.01
CA SER A 159 10.65 1.22 -3.20
C SER A 159 12.05 1.35 -3.76
N ASN A 160 13.05 1.11 -2.90
CA ASN A 160 14.42 0.94 -3.33
C ASN A 160 14.55 -0.42 -4.06
N PRO A 161 15.07 -0.49 -5.30
CA PRO A 161 15.10 -1.73 -6.06
C PRO A 161 16.01 -2.80 -5.44
N SER A 162 17.08 -2.39 -4.73
CA SER A 162 18.10 -3.27 -4.15
C SER A 162 17.66 -3.85 -2.81
N THR A 163 17.09 -3.02 -1.92
CA THR A 163 16.68 -3.46 -0.59
C THR A 163 15.20 -3.85 -0.52
N LYS A 164 14.40 -3.49 -1.53
CA LYS A 164 12.93 -3.58 -1.56
C LYS A 164 12.23 -2.82 -0.42
N ILE A 165 12.98 -1.99 0.32
CA ILE A 165 12.43 -1.13 1.35
C ILE A 165 11.59 -0.06 0.66
N SER A 166 10.31 0.01 1.04
CA SER A 166 9.38 1.01 0.53
C SER A 166 9.67 2.39 1.13
N ILE A 167 9.20 3.46 0.46
CA ILE A 167 9.14 4.79 1.07
C ILE A 167 8.38 4.73 2.41
N PRO A 168 8.50 5.74 3.29
CA PRO A 168 7.80 5.76 4.56
C PRO A 168 6.32 5.38 4.38
N VAL A 169 5.83 4.44 5.20
CA VAL A 169 4.44 3.94 5.15
C VAL A 169 3.41 5.08 5.24
N SER A 170 3.82 6.21 5.79
CA SER A 170 3.07 7.45 5.90
C SER A 170 2.97 8.25 4.59
N LEU A 171 3.43 7.75 3.45
CA LEU A 171 3.17 8.31 2.12
C LEU A 171 2.68 7.20 1.18
N SER A 172 1.50 7.38 0.59
CA SER A 172 0.92 6.45 -0.38
C SER A 172 0.34 7.22 -1.57
N PHE A 173 0.50 6.67 -2.77
CA PHE A 173 0.04 7.30 -4.02
C PHE A 173 -1.09 6.52 -4.65
N PHE A 174 -2.14 7.21 -5.05
CA PHE A 174 -3.25 6.64 -5.82
C PHE A 174 -3.45 7.44 -7.10
N VAL A 175 -3.42 6.76 -8.24
CA VAL A 175 -3.75 7.34 -9.54
C VAL A 175 -5.20 6.99 -9.85
N VAL A 176 -6.03 8.02 -10.08
CA VAL A 176 -7.44 7.87 -10.46
C VAL A 176 -7.55 8.15 -11.95
N ASN A 177 -7.94 7.14 -12.74
CA ASN A 177 -8.14 7.21 -14.20
C ASN A 177 -6.95 7.79 -15.02
N ASN A 178 -5.73 7.87 -14.47
CA ASN A 178 -4.62 8.64 -15.06
C ASN A 178 -4.96 10.13 -15.27
N GLU A 179 -5.82 10.69 -14.42
CA GLU A 179 -6.26 12.10 -14.48
C GLU A 179 -6.04 12.85 -13.18
N LYS A 180 -6.05 12.15 -12.04
CA LYS A 180 -5.79 12.71 -10.71
C LYS A 180 -4.76 11.89 -9.97
N LEU A 181 -3.84 12.57 -9.29
CA LEU A 181 -2.88 11.94 -8.41
C LEU A 181 -3.20 12.34 -6.97
N ILE A 182 -3.49 11.33 -6.15
CA ILE A 182 -3.81 11.49 -4.75
C ILE A 182 -2.61 11.07 -3.92
N LEU A 183 -2.24 11.91 -2.96
CA LEU A 183 -1.28 11.59 -1.92
C LEU A 183 -2.04 11.37 -0.62
N LEU A 184 -1.93 10.18 -0.06
CA LEU A 184 -2.30 9.92 1.32
C LEU A 184 -1.05 10.07 2.20
N SER A 185 -1.16 10.89 3.23
CA SER A 185 -0.14 10.99 4.27
C SER A 185 -0.73 10.81 5.66
N GLU A 186 -0.47 9.65 6.24
CA GLU A 186 -1.17 9.16 7.44
C GLU A 186 -2.70 9.25 7.24
N ALA A 187 -3.38 10.09 8.02
CA ALA A 187 -4.80 10.33 7.89
C ALA A 187 -5.14 11.33 6.77
N THR A 188 -4.21 12.14 6.26
CA THR A 188 -4.58 13.29 5.42
C THR A 188 -4.51 12.97 3.94
N ILE A 189 -5.54 13.37 3.21
CA ILE A 189 -5.68 13.12 1.77
C ILE A 189 -5.44 14.43 1.02
N PHE A 190 -4.50 14.41 0.07
CA PHE A 190 -4.18 15.55 -0.78
C PHE A 190 -4.33 15.21 -2.26
N GLU A 191 -4.68 16.22 -3.05
CA GLU A 191 -4.56 16.19 -4.50
C GLU A 191 -3.24 16.84 -4.92
N LEU A 192 -2.52 16.18 -5.83
CA LEU A 192 -1.28 16.67 -6.40
C LEU A 192 -1.54 17.24 -7.80
N LYS A 193 -0.91 18.39 -8.07
CA LYS A 193 -0.90 19.03 -9.39
C LYS A 193 0.45 18.86 -10.04
N LYS A 194 0.47 18.37 -11.28
CA LYS A 194 1.71 18.31 -12.03
C LYS A 194 2.12 19.72 -12.45
N ILE A 195 3.34 20.13 -12.10
CA ILE A 195 3.90 21.45 -12.43
C ILE A 195 4.94 21.38 -13.54
N SER A 196 5.53 20.20 -13.78
CA SER A 196 6.44 19.99 -14.91
C SER A 196 6.54 18.52 -15.26
N ASP A 197 6.56 18.23 -16.56
CA ASP A 197 6.88 16.89 -17.08
C ASP A 197 8.39 16.62 -17.11
N LYS A 198 9.26 17.60 -16.80
CA LYS A 198 10.67 17.62 -17.26
C LYS A 198 11.47 16.35 -16.95
N ILE A 199 11.42 15.48 -17.96
CA ILE A 199 12.47 14.64 -18.52
C ILE A 199 13.63 15.58 -18.88
N ASN A 200 14.58 15.75 -17.95
CA ASN A 200 15.92 16.23 -18.29
C ASN A 200 16.83 15.02 -18.17
#